data_AF-A0A9E2JZ92-F1
#
_entry.id   AF-A0A9E2JZ92-F1
#
_cell.length_a   1.000
_cell.length_b   1.000
_cell.length_c   1.000
_cell.angle_alpha   90.00
_cell.angle_beta   90.00
_cell.angle_gamma   90.00
#
_symmetry.space_group_name_H-M   'P 1'
#
loop_
_entity.id
_entity.type
_entity.pdbx_description
1 polymer ?
#
loop_
_entity_poly.entity_id
_entity_poly.type
_entity_poly.pdbx_seq_one_letter_code
_entity_poly.pdbx_strand_id
1 'polypeptide(L)'
;MKVRILLVAALLGLGAGSVLAQDKAKNTAGSNQPMQSLKAHPPQSGNEPMLRLGPKNKPFVDILHHTNKYDYYDCKGIVADWFRELVTAELNYFAELVELPFVNGKACLVGIGTSKSLTPGRISLHFYPDAQRMNDCVINEVCPTFRSVSLIPKGQVLYRSYFLSDMGRKIIAQHCVTAKGKLHSDTTCYTVP
;
A
#
# COMPACT_ATOMS: atom_id res chain seq x y z
N MET A 1 -6.32 -76.10 -16.49
CA MET A 1 -6.35 -75.48 -15.15
C MET A 1 -6.66 -73.99 -15.30
N LYS A 2 -7.66 -73.52 -14.55
CA LYS A 2 -8.13 -72.12 -14.31
C LYS A 2 -8.64 -71.30 -15.52
N VAL A 3 -9.97 -71.36 -15.63
CA VAL A 3 -10.89 -70.36 -16.20
C VAL A 3 -10.85 -69.07 -15.38
N ARG A 4 -10.97 -67.91 -16.02
CA ARG A 4 -11.78 -66.76 -15.56
C ARG A 4 -12.21 -65.90 -16.76
N ILE A 5 -13.44 -65.42 -16.67
CA ILE A 5 -14.34 -64.93 -17.72
C ILE A 5 -14.84 -63.52 -17.32
N LEU A 6 -15.16 -62.67 -18.32
CA LEU A 6 -15.93 -61.38 -18.31
C LEU A 6 -15.20 -60.15 -17.69
N LEU A 7 -15.36 -58.88 -18.12
CA LEU A 7 -16.46 -58.19 -18.85
C LEU A 7 -15.98 -56.80 -19.39
N VAL A 8 -16.33 -56.48 -20.65
CA VAL A 8 -16.87 -55.21 -21.24
C VAL A 8 -16.22 -53.83 -20.96
N ALA A 9 -15.91 -53.08 -22.03
CA ALA A 9 -16.61 -51.82 -22.40
C ALA A 9 -16.10 -51.23 -23.72
N ALA A 10 -16.99 -51.15 -24.71
CA ALA A 10 -16.84 -50.37 -25.93
C ALA A 10 -17.27 -48.92 -25.68
N LEU A 11 -16.55 -47.94 -26.22
CA LEU A 11 -17.06 -46.59 -26.44
C LEU A 11 -16.52 -46.03 -27.76
N LEU A 12 -17.49 -45.67 -28.60
CA LEU A 12 -17.39 -45.21 -29.98
C LEU A 12 -16.67 -43.87 -30.08
N GLY A 13 -15.68 -43.80 -30.95
CA GLY A 13 -15.14 -42.53 -31.46
C GLY A 13 -15.92 -42.08 -32.69
N LEU A 14 -16.47 -40.87 -32.65
CA LEU A 14 -16.94 -40.12 -33.81
C LEU A 14 -16.30 -38.73 -33.73
N GLY A 15 -15.29 -38.53 -34.58
CA GLY A 15 -14.76 -37.21 -34.88
C GLY A 15 -15.63 -36.53 -35.95
N ALA A 16 -15.87 -35.24 -35.76
CA ALA A 16 -16.23 -34.32 -36.82
C ALA A 16 -15.61 -32.97 -36.47
N GLY A 17 -14.65 -32.52 -37.29
CA GLY A 17 -14.10 -31.18 -37.21
C GLY A 17 -15.09 -30.14 -37.76
N SER A 18 -14.98 -28.91 -37.27
CA SER A 18 -15.47 -27.72 -37.94
C SER A 18 -14.65 -26.52 -37.45
N VAL A 19 -13.90 -25.93 -38.39
CA VAL A 19 -13.24 -24.63 -38.29
C VAL A 19 -14.31 -23.55 -38.29
N LEU A 20 -14.35 -22.70 -37.26
CA LEU A 20 -15.04 -21.41 -37.31
C LEU A 20 -14.26 -20.34 -36.52
N ALA A 21 -13.91 -19.29 -37.27
CA ALA A 21 -13.86 -17.88 -36.92
C ALA A 21 -13.05 -17.41 -35.69
N GLN A 22 -12.02 -16.63 -35.99
CA GLN A 22 -11.42 -15.64 -35.12
C GLN A 22 -12.47 -14.62 -34.66
N ASP A 23 -12.66 -14.48 -33.34
CA ASP A 23 -13.20 -13.25 -32.76
C ASP A 23 -12.10 -12.56 -31.94
N LYS A 24 -11.52 -11.53 -32.57
CA LYS A 24 -10.69 -10.51 -31.93
C LYS A 24 -11.61 -9.66 -31.05
N ALA A 25 -11.82 -10.08 -29.79
CA ALA A 25 -12.48 -9.23 -28.81
C ALA A 25 -11.53 -8.11 -28.37
N LYS A 26 -11.56 -7.02 -29.14
CA LYS A 26 -10.97 -5.72 -28.81
C LYS A 26 -11.80 -5.08 -27.69
N ASN A 27 -11.52 -5.43 -26.43
CA ASN A 27 -12.11 -4.73 -25.30
C ASN A 27 -11.41 -3.40 -25.06
N THR A 28 -11.87 -2.40 -25.80
CA THR A 28 -11.76 -1.00 -25.42
C THR A 28 -12.83 -0.75 -24.36
N ALA A 29 -12.45 -0.74 -23.09
CA ALA A 29 -13.33 -0.32 -22.01
C ALA A 29 -12.52 0.55 -21.05
N GLY A 30 -12.69 1.87 -21.15
CA GLY A 30 -12.43 2.75 -20.02
C GLY A 30 -13.23 2.23 -18.83
N SER A 31 -12.54 1.96 -17.72
CA SER A 31 -13.13 1.37 -16.53
C SER A 31 -14.08 2.36 -15.85
N ASN A 32 -15.34 2.36 -16.24
CA ASN A 32 -16.45 2.83 -15.40
C ASN A 32 -16.75 1.79 -14.30
N GLN A 33 -15.73 1.40 -13.53
CA GLN A 33 -15.92 0.72 -12.25
C GLN A 33 -15.75 1.80 -11.17
N PRO A 34 -16.70 1.97 -10.23
CA PRO A 34 -16.46 2.82 -9.09
C PRO A 34 -15.25 2.25 -8.36
N MET A 35 -14.17 3.02 -8.32
CA MET A 35 -12.91 2.67 -7.66
C MET A 35 -13.24 2.02 -6.31
N GLN A 36 -12.75 0.81 -6.07
CA GLN A 36 -13.10 0.03 -4.89
C GLN A 36 -12.70 0.78 -3.60
N SER A 37 -11.70 1.64 -3.69
CA SER A 37 -11.30 2.60 -2.66
C SER A 37 -12.31 3.74 -2.40
N LEU A 38 -13.06 4.20 -3.40
CA LEU A 38 -14.09 5.26 -3.25
C LEU A 38 -15.31 4.80 -2.41
N LYS A 39 -15.45 3.48 -2.19
CA LYS A 39 -16.47 2.95 -1.27
C LYS A 39 -16.08 3.11 0.19
N ALA A 40 -14.80 3.27 0.48
CA ALA A 40 -14.33 3.51 1.84
C ALA A 40 -14.69 4.94 2.25
N HIS A 41 -15.41 5.07 3.36
CA HIS A 41 -15.69 6.35 4.01
C HIS A 41 -14.88 6.39 5.31
N PRO A 42 -13.55 6.58 5.23
CA PRO A 42 -12.71 6.48 6.41
C PRO A 42 -12.99 7.64 7.39
N PRO A 43 -12.77 7.44 8.69
CA PRO A 43 -12.87 8.51 9.68
C PRO A 43 -11.91 9.66 9.34
N GLN A 44 -12.41 10.88 9.36
CA GLN A 44 -11.60 12.09 9.08
C GLN A 44 -11.01 12.71 10.36
N SER A 45 -11.49 12.30 11.53
CA SER A 45 -11.06 12.76 12.85
C SER A 45 -11.35 11.68 13.89
N GLY A 46 -10.71 11.79 15.06
CA GLY A 46 -11.02 10.99 16.24
C GLY A 46 -10.68 11.73 17.53
N ASN A 47 -10.98 11.11 18.67
CA ASN A 47 -10.76 11.70 19.99
C ASN A 47 -9.27 11.71 20.37
N GLU A 48 -8.49 10.77 19.83
CA GLU A 48 -7.05 10.68 20.03
C GLU A 48 -6.29 11.58 19.06
N PRO A 49 -5.12 12.11 19.46
CA PRO A 49 -4.21 12.76 18.53
C PRO A 49 -3.73 11.79 17.45
N MET A 50 -3.50 12.30 16.24
CA MET A 50 -3.05 11.50 15.08
C MET A 50 -1.82 10.64 15.40
N LEU A 51 -0.87 11.21 16.15
CA LEU A 51 0.32 10.55 16.66
C LEU A 51 0.51 10.81 18.16
N ARG A 52 0.94 9.80 18.89
CA ARG A 52 1.37 9.86 20.29
C ARG A 52 2.89 9.94 20.32
N LEU A 53 3.40 11.16 20.29
CA LEU A 53 4.83 11.44 20.34
C LEU A 53 5.21 12.06 21.68
N GLY A 54 6.40 11.74 22.13
CA GLY A 54 7.08 12.37 23.25
C GLY A 54 8.00 13.51 22.84
N PRO A 55 8.93 13.90 23.74
CA PRO A 55 9.87 14.98 23.50
C PRO A 55 10.64 14.81 22.19
N LYS A 56 10.91 15.93 21.51
CA LYS A 56 11.65 15.97 20.23
C LYS A 56 10.99 15.14 19.11
N ASN A 57 9.66 15.00 19.14
CA ASN A 57 8.87 14.26 18.14
C ASN A 57 9.25 12.78 18.02
N LYS A 58 9.67 12.15 19.13
CA LYS A 58 10.00 10.72 19.18
C LYS A 58 8.96 9.93 19.97
N PRO A 59 8.58 8.72 19.54
CA PRO A 59 7.74 7.83 20.34
C PRO A 59 8.33 7.52 21.71
N PHE A 60 7.47 7.22 22.69
CA PHE A 60 7.88 6.77 24.04
C PHE A 60 8.25 5.28 24.12
N VAL A 61 8.46 4.64 22.98
CA VAL A 61 8.79 3.22 22.87
C VAL A 61 10.16 3.05 22.24
N ASP A 62 10.78 1.90 22.48
CA ASP A 62 12.07 1.58 21.91
C ASP A 62 12.01 1.44 20.40
N ILE A 63 13.15 1.69 19.75
CA ILE A 63 13.32 1.51 18.32
C ILE A 63 13.14 0.02 18.01
N LEU A 64 12.23 -0.31 17.10
CA LEU A 64 12.03 -1.67 16.62
C LEU A 64 13.21 -2.11 15.74
N HIS A 65 13.64 -1.23 14.82
CA HIS A 65 14.76 -1.49 13.94
C HIS A 65 15.47 -0.21 13.52
N HIS A 66 16.80 -0.20 13.55
CA HIS A 66 17.62 0.93 13.14
C HIS A 66 18.28 0.65 11.79
N THR A 67 18.20 1.63 10.89
CA THR A 67 18.94 1.64 9.63
C THR A 67 19.72 2.95 9.49
N ASN A 68 20.63 3.02 8.52
CA ASN A 68 21.33 4.28 8.23
C ASN A 68 20.37 5.44 7.95
N LYS A 69 19.17 5.21 7.40
CA LYS A 69 18.23 6.26 6.96
C LYS A 69 17.08 6.51 7.94
N TYR A 70 16.67 5.49 8.68
CA TYR A 70 15.48 5.55 9.55
C TYR A 70 15.67 4.79 10.86
N ASP A 71 15.12 5.38 11.92
CA ASP A 71 14.70 4.67 13.13
C ASP A 71 13.25 4.23 12.92
N TYR A 72 12.98 2.92 12.92
CA TYR A 72 11.65 2.36 12.76
C TYR A 72 11.03 1.98 14.10
N TYR A 73 9.73 2.23 14.22
CA TYR A 73 8.90 1.89 15.37
C TYR A 73 7.61 1.21 14.89
N ASP A 74 7.04 0.33 15.71
CA ASP A 74 5.73 -0.26 15.42
C ASP A 74 4.63 0.83 15.49
N CYS A 75 3.72 0.88 14.51
CA CYS A 75 2.62 1.85 14.55
C CYS A 75 1.70 1.68 15.77
N LYS A 76 1.61 0.48 16.35
CA LYS A 76 0.74 0.17 17.50
C LYS A 76 1.10 1.04 18.70
N GLY A 77 0.12 1.80 19.19
CA GLY A 77 0.28 2.70 20.33
C GLY A 77 0.94 4.04 20.00
N ILE A 78 1.44 4.23 18.77
CA ILE A 78 2.00 5.51 18.28
C ILE A 78 1.02 6.21 17.35
N VAL A 79 0.47 5.50 16.37
CA VAL A 79 -0.49 6.04 15.40
C VAL A 79 -1.90 5.75 15.91
N ALA A 80 -2.77 6.76 15.99
CA ALA A 80 -4.17 6.54 16.33
C ALA A 80 -4.85 5.66 15.28
N ASP A 81 -5.75 4.78 15.73
CA ASP A 81 -6.40 3.79 14.85
C ASP A 81 -7.21 4.48 13.74
N TRP A 82 -7.96 5.54 14.07
CA TRP A 82 -8.72 6.33 13.10
C TRP A 82 -7.80 6.93 12.03
N PHE A 83 -6.62 7.41 12.43
CA PHE A 83 -5.69 8.05 11.51
C PHE A 83 -4.99 7.00 10.62
N ARG A 84 -4.68 5.83 11.18
CA ARG A 84 -4.14 4.70 10.42
C ARG A 84 -5.16 4.20 9.38
N GLU A 85 -6.44 4.15 9.73
CA GLU A 85 -7.52 3.80 8.81
C GLU A 85 -7.66 4.83 7.68
N LEU A 86 -7.66 6.12 8.00
CA LEU A 86 -7.66 7.21 7.02
C LEU A 86 -6.52 7.08 6.02
N VAL A 87 -5.29 6.98 6.52
CA VAL A 87 -4.09 6.88 5.68
C VAL A 87 -4.10 5.60 4.83
N THR A 88 -4.61 4.49 5.37
CA THR A 88 -4.76 3.23 4.64
C THR A 88 -5.74 3.38 3.47
N ALA A 89 -6.88 4.02 3.70
CA ALA A 89 -7.87 4.28 2.66
C ALA A 89 -7.31 5.21 1.57
N GLU A 90 -6.64 6.30 1.96
CA GLU A 90 -5.98 7.21 1.02
C GLU A 90 -4.88 6.49 0.21
N LEU A 91 -4.04 5.68 0.85
CA LEU A 91 -3.03 4.87 0.16
C LEU A 91 -3.65 3.89 -0.83
N ASN A 92 -4.74 3.21 -0.46
CA ASN A 92 -5.40 2.26 -1.35
C ASN A 92 -6.09 2.96 -2.52
N TYR A 93 -6.62 4.16 -2.32
CA TYR A 93 -7.11 5.01 -3.41
C TYR A 93 -5.99 5.33 -4.41
N PHE A 94 -4.83 5.78 -3.94
CA PHE A 94 -3.69 6.05 -4.83
C PHE A 94 -3.12 4.78 -5.45
N ALA A 95 -3.07 3.67 -4.69
CA ALA A 95 -2.61 2.39 -5.19
C ALA A 95 -3.49 1.89 -6.33
N GLU A 96 -4.80 2.09 -6.26
CA GLU A 96 -5.73 1.74 -7.34
C GLU A 96 -5.44 2.53 -8.62
N LEU A 97 -5.13 3.82 -8.53
CA LEU A 97 -4.78 4.66 -9.69
C LEU A 97 -3.53 4.17 -10.43
N VAL A 98 -2.61 3.50 -9.73
CA VAL A 98 -1.36 2.97 -10.31
C VAL A 98 -1.26 1.45 -10.25
N GLU A 99 -2.39 0.77 -10.06
CA GLU A 99 -2.54 -0.68 -10.04
C GLU A 99 -1.56 -1.39 -9.10
N LEU A 100 -1.30 -0.81 -7.92
CA LEU A 100 -0.51 -1.44 -6.87
C LEU A 100 -1.41 -2.25 -5.93
N PRO A 101 -0.90 -3.37 -5.38
CA PRO A 101 -1.63 -4.13 -4.36
C PRO A 101 -2.02 -3.25 -3.16
N PHE A 102 -3.21 -3.50 -2.64
CA PHE A 102 -3.73 -2.81 -1.45
C PHE A 102 -3.00 -3.26 -0.18
N VAL A 103 -3.08 -2.41 0.83
CA VAL A 103 -2.63 -2.69 2.20
C VAL A 103 -3.82 -2.70 3.15
N ASN A 104 -3.72 -3.47 4.22
CA ASN A 104 -4.79 -3.61 5.23
C ASN A 104 -4.58 -2.73 6.47
N GLY A 105 -3.51 -1.91 6.49
CA GLY A 105 -3.17 -1.03 7.60
C GLY A 105 -2.54 -1.70 8.82
N LYS A 106 -2.44 -3.04 8.87
CA LYS A 106 -1.92 -3.77 10.04
C LYS A 106 -0.39 -3.84 10.06
N ALA A 107 0.23 -4.11 8.92
CA ALA A 107 1.68 -4.10 8.78
C ALA A 107 2.13 -2.65 8.50
N CYS A 108 2.42 -1.92 9.58
CA CYS A 108 2.69 -0.49 9.56
C CYS A 108 3.88 -0.17 10.46
N LEU A 109 4.79 0.67 9.96
CA LEU A 109 5.90 1.22 10.75
C LEU A 109 5.91 2.74 10.71
N VAL A 110 6.26 3.35 11.83
CA VAL A 110 6.65 4.77 11.90
C VAL A 110 8.15 4.84 11.65
N GLY A 111 8.56 5.52 10.58
CA GLY A 111 9.96 5.82 10.28
C GLY A 111 10.29 7.25 10.66
N ILE A 112 11.36 7.45 11.43
CA ILE A 112 11.92 8.77 11.73
C ILE A 112 13.27 8.89 11.05
N GLY A 113 13.42 9.89 10.17
CA GLY A 113 14.67 10.12 9.45
C GLY A 113 15.84 10.37 10.40
N THR A 114 16.92 9.61 10.24
CA THR A 114 18.18 9.84 10.98
C THR A 114 18.91 11.08 10.47
N SER A 115 20.05 11.43 11.08
CA SER A 115 20.93 12.50 10.57
C SER A 115 21.49 12.23 9.17
N LYS A 116 21.54 10.97 8.72
CA LYS A 116 21.98 10.59 7.36
C LYS A 116 20.82 10.48 6.38
N SER A 117 19.58 10.66 6.82
CA SER A 117 18.43 10.76 5.93
C SER A 117 18.52 12.03 5.09
N LEU A 118 17.95 12.01 3.87
CA LEU A 118 17.72 13.23 3.10
C LEU A 118 16.82 14.21 3.85
N THR A 119 16.08 13.71 4.84
CA THR A 119 15.05 14.45 5.55
C THR A 119 15.13 14.16 7.06
N PRO A 120 16.18 14.62 7.75
CA PRO A 120 16.37 14.31 9.17
C PRO A 120 15.19 14.74 10.04
N GLY A 121 14.80 13.89 10.98
CA GLY A 121 13.67 14.10 11.89
C GLY A 121 12.29 13.99 11.25
N ARG A 122 12.18 13.76 9.93
CA ARG A 122 10.89 13.61 9.26
C ARG A 122 10.22 12.32 9.69
N ILE A 123 8.96 12.43 10.10
CA ILE A 123 8.10 11.30 10.44
C ILE A 123 7.40 10.84 9.16
N SER A 124 7.52 9.56 8.86
CA SER A 124 6.79 8.90 7.79
C SER A 124 6.11 7.65 8.32
N LEU A 125 4.95 7.32 7.77
CA LEU A 125 4.30 6.03 8.00
C LEU A 125 4.56 5.15 6.77
N HIS A 126 5.00 3.92 7.00
CA HIS A 126 5.32 2.92 5.98
C HIS A 126 4.33 1.78 6.10
N PHE A 127 3.67 1.43 5.00
CA PHE A 127 2.64 0.40 4.98
C PHE A 127 3.05 -0.75 4.07
N TYR A 128 2.76 -1.95 4.54
CA TYR A 128 3.09 -3.19 3.85
C TYR A 128 1.82 -4.03 3.67
N PRO A 129 1.76 -4.88 2.63
CA PRO A 129 0.64 -5.81 2.47
C PRO A 129 0.45 -6.73 3.68
N ASP A 130 1.57 -7.19 4.25
CA ASP A 130 1.63 -8.11 5.38
C ASP A 130 2.97 -7.99 6.13
N ALA A 131 3.07 -8.71 7.25
CA ALA A 131 4.26 -8.70 8.11
C ALA A 131 5.49 -9.34 7.45
N GLN A 132 5.31 -10.30 6.54
CA GLN A 132 6.43 -10.92 5.82
C GLN A 132 7.09 -9.89 4.91
N ARG A 133 6.30 -9.17 4.12
CA ARG A 133 6.77 -8.08 3.24
C ARG A 133 7.40 -6.92 4.01
N MET A 134 6.89 -6.62 5.20
CA MET A 134 7.49 -5.65 6.10
C MET A 134 8.89 -6.08 6.52
N ASN A 135 9.05 -7.31 7.04
CA ASN A 135 10.33 -7.83 7.49
C ASN A 135 11.35 -7.92 6.34
N ASP A 136 10.91 -8.40 5.17
CA ASP A 136 11.78 -8.47 3.99
C ASP A 136 12.30 -7.09 3.59
N CYS A 137 11.45 -6.07 3.62
CA CYS A 137 11.87 -4.72 3.26
C CYS A 137 12.74 -4.06 4.34
N VAL A 138 12.36 -4.18 5.61
CA VAL A 138 12.98 -3.40 6.70
C VAL A 138 14.25 -4.06 7.22
N ILE A 139 14.23 -5.38 7.36
CA ILE A 139 15.33 -6.15 7.95
C ILE A 139 16.26 -6.67 6.87
N ASN A 140 15.69 -7.22 5.78
CA ASN A 140 16.48 -7.80 4.69
C ASN A 140 16.81 -6.78 3.58
N GLU A 141 16.36 -5.53 3.70
CA GLU A 141 16.54 -4.45 2.73
C GLU A 141 16.01 -4.76 1.31
N VAL A 142 15.06 -5.69 1.20
CA VAL A 142 14.45 -6.14 -0.07
C VAL A 142 13.06 -5.52 -0.20
N CYS A 143 13.01 -4.31 -0.77
CA CYS A 143 11.78 -3.53 -0.92
C CYS A 143 11.37 -3.37 -2.40
N PRO A 144 10.69 -4.35 -3.02
CA PRO A 144 10.29 -4.23 -4.43
C PRO A 144 9.23 -3.16 -4.66
N THR A 145 8.40 -2.89 -3.64
CA THR A 145 7.37 -1.85 -3.68
C THR A 145 7.42 -0.99 -2.43
N PHE A 146 7.20 0.30 -2.58
CA PHE A 146 7.14 1.27 -1.50
C PHE A 146 5.74 1.88 -1.40
N ARG A 147 5.24 2.01 -0.18
CA ARG A 147 4.02 2.76 0.16
C ARG A 147 4.28 3.51 1.44
N SER A 148 4.53 4.80 1.33
CA SER A 148 4.76 5.64 2.49
C SER A 148 4.01 6.95 2.40
N VAL A 149 3.75 7.52 3.58
CA VAL A 149 3.26 8.88 3.71
C VAL A 149 4.20 9.64 4.64
N SER A 150 4.83 10.69 4.13
CA SER A 150 5.56 11.64 4.95
C SER A 150 4.61 12.70 5.51
N LEU A 151 4.68 12.93 6.81
CA LEU A 151 3.84 13.89 7.52
C LEU A 151 4.56 15.25 7.53
N ILE A 152 3.95 16.24 6.87
CA ILE A 152 4.58 17.54 6.60
C ILE A 152 3.88 18.62 7.41
N PRO A 153 4.47 19.08 8.53
CA PRO A 153 3.90 20.18 9.31
C PRO A 153 3.96 21.47 8.50
N LYS A 154 2.84 22.20 8.45
CA LYS A 154 2.72 23.54 7.88
C LYS A 154 2.03 24.44 8.90
N GLY A 155 2.83 25.07 9.75
CA GLY A 155 2.31 25.81 10.90
C GLY A 155 1.56 24.87 11.85
N GLN A 156 0.26 25.09 12.03
CA GLN A 156 -0.60 24.30 12.92
C GLN A 156 -1.34 23.16 12.20
N VAL A 157 -1.12 22.97 10.91
CA VAL A 157 -1.80 21.93 10.12
C VAL A 157 -0.82 20.88 9.61
N LEU A 158 -1.33 19.67 9.35
CA LEU A 158 -0.53 18.54 8.90
C LEU A 158 -0.94 18.12 7.49
N TYR A 159 0.00 18.21 6.55
CA TYR A 159 -0.17 17.68 5.20
C TYR A 159 0.39 16.26 5.12
N ARG A 160 -0.15 15.47 4.19
CA ARG A 160 0.21 14.07 3.97
C ARG A 160 0.78 13.90 2.57
N SER A 161 2.10 13.71 2.49
CA SER A 161 2.82 13.53 1.23
C SER A 161 3.03 12.05 0.95
N TYR A 162 2.24 11.50 0.05
CA TYR A 162 2.27 10.10 -0.35
C TYR A 162 3.36 9.83 -1.37
N PHE A 163 4.02 8.68 -1.22
CA PHE A 163 4.97 8.13 -2.17
C PHE A 163 4.65 6.64 -2.37
N LEU A 164 4.30 6.29 -3.60
CA LEU A 164 4.06 4.91 -4.00
C LEU A 164 5.04 4.55 -5.12
N SER A 165 5.63 3.36 -5.05
CA SER A 165 6.53 2.92 -6.10
C SER A 165 6.54 1.40 -6.23
N ASP A 166 6.76 0.93 -7.45
CA ASP A 166 7.12 -0.45 -7.77
C ASP A 166 8.36 -0.40 -8.67
N MET A 167 9.47 -0.89 -8.14
CA MET A 167 10.78 -0.82 -8.79
C MET A 167 10.83 -1.74 -10.02
N GLY A 168 10.15 -2.88 -9.98
CA GLY A 168 10.09 -3.83 -11.10
C GLY A 168 9.30 -3.28 -12.27
N ARG A 169 8.20 -2.59 -11.98
CA ARG A 169 7.32 -1.94 -12.99
C ARG A 169 7.73 -0.51 -13.34
N LYS A 170 8.78 0.03 -12.70
CA LYS A 170 9.22 1.44 -12.83
C LYS A 170 8.11 2.45 -12.55
N ILE A 171 7.24 2.14 -11.59
CA ILE A 171 6.15 3.02 -11.17
C ILE A 171 6.67 3.94 -10.07
N ILE A 172 6.40 5.24 -10.20
CA ILE A 172 6.57 6.24 -9.16
C ILE A 172 5.34 7.12 -9.19
N ALA A 173 4.64 7.21 -8.07
CA ALA A 173 3.47 8.07 -7.91
C ALA A 173 3.59 8.87 -6.62
N GLN A 174 3.24 10.15 -6.72
CA GLN A 174 3.33 11.11 -5.63
C GLN A 174 2.03 11.87 -5.53
N HIS A 175 1.52 11.99 -4.31
CA HIS A 175 0.29 12.75 -4.06
C HIS A 175 0.46 13.58 -2.80
N CYS A 176 -0.08 14.78 -2.81
CA CYS A 176 -0.21 15.58 -1.60
C CYS A 176 -1.68 15.69 -1.20
N VAL A 177 -1.98 15.36 0.05
CA VAL A 177 -3.28 15.63 0.65
C VAL A 177 -3.11 16.70 1.73
N THR A 178 -3.80 17.82 1.56
CA THR A 178 -3.78 18.91 2.55
C THR A 178 -4.52 18.51 3.82
N ALA A 179 -4.38 19.31 4.89
CA ALA A 179 -5.07 19.04 6.15
C ALA A 179 -6.60 19.01 6.04
N LYS A 180 -7.19 19.69 5.04
CA LYS A 180 -8.63 19.68 4.76
C LYS A 180 -9.06 18.58 3.77
N GLY A 181 -8.16 17.64 3.43
CA GLY A 181 -8.46 16.55 2.51
C GLY A 181 -8.38 16.91 1.02
N LYS A 182 -7.94 18.12 0.66
CA LYS A 182 -7.74 18.48 -0.76
C LYS A 182 -6.57 17.69 -1.34
N LEU A 183 -6.84 16.93 -2.40
CA LEU A 183 -5.86 16.16 -3.17
C LEU A 183 -5.16 17.04 -4.22
N HIS A 184 -3.84 16.90 -4.30
CA HIS A 184 -2.97 17.37 -5.37
C HIS A 184 -2.19 16.18 -5.91
N SER A 185 -2.51 15.74 -7.14
CA SER A 185 -1.82 14.62 -7.79
C SER A 185 -0.47 15.02 -8.38
N ASP A 186 0.39 14.03 -8.57
CA ASP A 186 1.71 14.14 -9.22
C ASP A 186 2.64 15.17 -8.57
N THR A 187 2.49 15.36 -7.26
CA THR A 187 3.33 16.28 -6.49
C THR A 187 3.50 15.82 -5.05
N THR A 188 4.57 16.28 -4.43
CA THR A 188 4.79 16.17 -2.98
C THR A 188 4.16 17.35 -2.26
N CYS A 189 3.97 17.23 -0.94
CA CYS A 189 3.51 18.36 -0.13
C CYS A 189 4.60 19.41 0.16
N TYR A 190 5.83 19.23 -0.33
CA TYR A 190 6.91 20.20 -0.14
C TYR A 190 6.70 21.47 -0.97
N THR A 191 6.04 21.33 -2.12
CA THR A 191 5.81 22.42 -3.10
C THR A 191 4.40 23.00 -3.02
N VAL A 192 3.46 22.27 -2.43
CA VAL A 192 2.07 22.74 -2.22
C VAL A 192 2.08 23.78 -1.08
N PRO A 193 1.49 24.97 -1.25
CA PRO A 193 1.42 26.01 -0.22
C PRO A 193 0.76 25.56 1.08
#